data_AF-A0A1E4TYR0-F1
#
_entry.id   AF-A0A1E4TYR0-F1
#
_cell.length_a   1.000
_cell.length_b   1.000
_cell.length_c   1.000
_cell.angle_alpha   90.00
_cell.angle_beta   90.00
_cell.angle_gamma   90.00
#
_symmetry.space_group_name_H-M   'P 1'
#
loop_
_entity.id
_entity.type
_entity.pdbx_description
1 polymer ?
#
loop_
_entity_poly.entity_id
_entity_poly.type
_entity_poly.pdbx_seq_one_letter_code
_entity_poly.pdbx_strand_id
1 'polypeptide(L)' 'MSSGSHAVKYIKHAPPPLPKVPIGYQIAAKALGATMWFWIFYRAKQDYKIWFGLKHPWEH' A
#
# COMPACT_ATOMS: atom_id res chain seq x y z
N MET A 1 -17.36 -32.76 -19.31
CA MET A 1 -16.20 -33.58 -18.86
C MET A 1 -14.95 -32.70 -18.87
N SER A 2 -14.45 -32.30 -17.69
CA SER A 2 -13.07 -31.84 -17.52
C SER A 2 -12.70 -31.99 -16.05
N SER A 3 -12.26 -33.18 -15.68
CA SER A 3 -11.90 -33.59 -14.32
C SER A 3 -10.42 -34.00 -14.27
N GLY A 4 -9.54 -33.13 -14.80
CA GLY A 4 -8.10 -33.44 -14.94
C GLY A 4 -7.14 -32.36 -14.41
N SER A 5 -7.61 -31.19 -14.00
CA SER A 5 -6.75 -30.01 -13.72
C SER A 5 -6.49 -29.73 -12.24
N HIS A 6 -7.11 -30.48 -11.31
CA HIS A 6 -7.00 -30.22 -9.88
C HIS A 6 -5.76 -30.85 -9.21
N ALA A 7 -5.12 -31.86 -9.82
CA ALA A 7 -3.96 -32.54 -9.25
C ALA A 7 -2.66 -31.71 -9.31
N VAL A 8 -2.48 -30.90 -10.36
CA VAL A 8 -1.30 -30.02 -10.53
C VAL A 8 -1.36 -28.80 -9.62
N LYS A 9 -2.56 -28.40 -9.16
CA LYS A 9 -2.77 -27.18 -8.39
C LYS A 9 -2.22 -27.25 -6.96
N TYR A 10 -2.04 -28.46 -6.42
CA TYR A 10 -1.60 -28.70 -5.04
C TYR A 10 -0.42 -29.65 -4.99
N ILE A 11 0.67 -29.30 -5.67
CA ILE A 11 1.95 -30.01 -5.56
C ILE A 11 2.61 -29.59 -4.24
N LYS A 12 2.86 -30.56 -3.35
CA LYS A 12 3.39 -30.34 -1.99
C LYS A 12 4.71 -29.55 -1.92
N HIS A 13 5.49 -29.53 -3.00
CA HIS A 13 6.81 -28.92 -3.08
C HIS A 13 6.97 -27.90 -4.22
N ALA A 14 5.87 -27.46 -4.84
CA ALA A 14 5.92 -26.38 -5.83
C ALA A 14 5.79 -25.01 -5.15
N PRO A 15 6.34 -23.93 -5.74
CA PRO A 15 6.05 -22.57 -5.30
C PRO A 15 4.54 -22.31 -5.28
N PRO A 16 4.01 -21.59 -4.28
CA PRO A 16 2.59 -21.33 -4.20
C PRO A 16 2.12 -20.52 -5.42
N PRO A 17 0.95 -20.84 -5.99
CA PRO A 17 0.39 -20.04 -7.08
C PRO A 17 0.02 -18.64 -6.57
N LEU A 18 0.07 -17.65 -7.48
CA LEU A 18 -0.32 -16.29 -7.15
C LEU A 18 -1.78 -16.23 -6.65
N PRO A 19 -2.08 -15.46 -5.60
CA PRO A 19 -3.43 -15.34 -5.08
C PRO A 19 -4.33 -14.62 -6.08
N LYS A 20 -5.52 -15.19 -6.34
CA LYS A 20 -6.53 -14.55 -7.19
C LYS A 20 -7.30 -13.52 -6.38
N VAL A 21 -6.81 -12.28 -6.35
CA VAL A 21 -7.47 -11.16 -5.66
C VAL A 21 -8.35 -10.38 -6.64
N PRO A 22 -9.62 -10.08 -6.32
CA PRO A 22 -10.47 -9.27 -7.17
C PRO A 22 -9.87 -7.88 -7.39
N ILE A 23 -10.01 -7.34 -8.60
CA ILE A 23 -9.45 -6.04 -9.00
C ILE A 23 -9.92 -4.91 -8.08
N GLY A 24 -11.17 -4.97 -7.60
CA GLY A 24 -11.72 -3.98 -6.67
C GLY A 24 -10.89 -3.83 -5.38
N TYR A 25 -10.43 -4.93 -4.79
CA TYR A 25 -9.57 -4.88 -3.60
C TYR A 25 -8.19 -4.30 -3.91
N GLN A 26 -7.64 -4.58 -5.09
CA GLN A 26 -6.35 -4.02 -5.50
C GLN A 26 -6.43 -2.50 -5.69
N ILE A 27 -7.52 -2.00 -6.27
CA ILE A 27 -7.76 -0.56 -6.44
C ILE A 27 -7.98 0.11 -5.09
N ALA A 28 -8.84 -0.46 -4.24
CA ALA A 28 -9.12 0.08 -2.92
C ALA A 28 -7.84 0.15 -2.05
N ALA A 29 -7.02 -0.90 -2.05
CA ALA A 29 -5.75 -0.91 -1.32
C ALA A 29 -4.80 0.19 -1.81
N LYS A 30 -4.69 0.39 -3.13
CA LYS A 30 -3.87 1.46 -3.72
C LYS A 30 -4.43 2.85 -3.39
N ALA A 31 -5.74 3.05 -3.45
CA ALA A 31 -6.38 4.32 -3.13
C ALA A 31 -6.15 4.70 -1.66
N LEU A 32 -6.34 3.75 -0.73
CA LEU A 32 -6.11 3.99 0.71
C LEU A 32 -4.63 4.27 1.01
N GLY A 33 -3.70 3.51 0.41
CA GLY A 33 -2.27 3.78 0.54
C GLY A 33 -1.87 5.15 -0.04
N ALA A 34 -2.43 5.51 -1.20
CA ALA A 34 -2.21 6.81 -1.81
C ALA A 34 -2.77 7.95 -0.92
N THR A 35 -3.95 7.78 -0.33
CA THR A 35 -4.53 8.75 0.61
C THR A 35 -3.66 8.91 1.87
N MET A 36 -3.11 7.81 2.41
CA MET A 36 -2.20 7.86 3.55
C MET A 36 -0.96 8.71 3.24
N TRP A 37 -0.28 8.44 2.12
CA TRP A 37 0.89 9.20 1.70
C TRP A 37 0.55 10.64 1.32
N PHE A 38 -0.57 10.85 0.63
CA PHE A 38 -1.09 12.18 0.32
C PHE A 38 -1.28 13.00 1.59
N TRP A 39 -1.84 12.41 2.65
CA TRP A 39 -2.01 13.08 3.92
C TRP A 39 -0.69 13.47 4.57
N ILE A 40 0.30 12.56 4.56
CA ILE A 40 1.64 12.84 5.09
C ILE A 40 2.28 14.01 4.32
N PHE A 41 2.25 14.01 2.99
CA PHE A 41 2.82 15.09 2.20
C PHE A 41 2.05 16.41 2.36
N TYR A 42 0.73 16.34 2.47
CA TYR A 42 -0.11 17.49 2.77
C TYR A 42 0.27 18.11 4.11
N ARG A 43 0.38 17.30 5.17
CA ARG A 43 0.80 17.78 6.50
C ARG A 43 2.25 18.23 6.53
N ALA A 44 3.16 17.55 5.83
CA ALA A 44 4.54 17.97 5.68
C ALA A 44 4.63 19.37 5.04
N LYS A 45 3.82 19.67 4.02
CA LYS A 45 3.72 21.01 3.42
C LYS A 45 3.13 22.06 4.37
N GLN A 46 2.34 21.69 5.37
CA GLN A 46 1.80 22.65 6.34
C GLN A 46 2.78 22.90 7.49
N ASP A 47 3.39 21.83 8.00
CA ASP A 47 4.28 21.92 9.16
C ASP A 47 5.74 22.17 8.76
N TYR A 48 6.09 22.19 7.47
CA TYR A 48 7.47 22.35 6.97
C TYR A 48 8.27 23.43 7.73
N LYS A 49 7.66 24.57 8.06
CA LYS A 49 8.33 25.65 8.82
C LYS A 49 8.85 25.22 10.20
N ILE A 50 8.17 24.31 10.87
CA ILE A 50 8.57 23.74 12.17
C ILE A 50 9.67 22.69 11.95
N TRP A 51 9.50 21.81 10.97
CA TRP A 51 10.48 20.76 10.66
C TRP A 51 11.81 21.31 10.12
N PHE A 52 11.77 22.39 9.33
CA PHE A 52 12.96 23.05 8.77
C PHE A 52 13.58 24.09 9.73
N GLY A 53 13.12 24.20 10.98
CA GLY A 53 13.75 25.05 12.00
C GLY A 53 13.73 26.56 11.70
N LEU A 54 12.86 27.01 10.78
CA LEU A 54 12.79 28.43 10.36
C LEU A 54 12.11 29.32 11.40
N LYS A 55 11.46 28.75 12.41
CA LYS A 55 10.91 29.46 13.56
C LYS A 55 11.14 28.65 14.82
N HIS A 56 12.15 29.03 15.58
CA HIS A 56 12.25 28.60 16.97
C HIS A 56 11.29 29.44 17.83
N PRO A 57 10.54 28.83 18.77
CA PRO A 57 9.56 29.53 19.61
C PRO A 57 10.18 30.55 20.59
N TRP A 58 11.50 30.73 20.60
CA TRP A 58 12.25 31.71 21.40
C TRP A 58 12.92 32.81 20.57
N GLU A 59 12.69 32.85 19.25
CA GLU A 59 13.11 33.97 18.40
C GLU A 59 12.01 35.05 18.46
N HIS A 60 12.10 35.89 19.49
CA HIS A 60 11.31 37.12 19.66
C HIS A 60 12.09 38.33 19.15
#